data_AF-A0A8D9DL71-F1
#
_entry.id   AF-A0A8D9DL71-F1
#
_cell.length_a   1.000
_cell.length_b   1.000
_cell.length_c   1.000
_cell.angle_alpha   90.00
_cell.angle_beta   90.00
_cell.angle_gamma   90.00
#
_symmetry.space_group_name_H-M   'P 1'
#
loop_
_entity.id
_entity.type
_entity.pdbx_description
1 polymer ?
#
loop_
_entity_poly.entity_id
_entity_poly.type
_entity_poly.pdbx_seq_one_letter_code
_entity_poly.pdbx_strand_id
1 'polypeptide(L)'
;SKSPCLTKEDEAMVHVCYYRNYGKTFKGPRRPFEKERLDSELKLVGEYGLRNKRELWRVQYSLSRIRNAARDLLTLDEKNPKRIFEGEALLRKMNRYGLLDESQNKLDYVLALTVENFLERRLQTIVFKSGMAKSIHHSRVLIRQRHIRVGKQLVNIPSFMVRLDSQKHIDFALTSPFGGGRPGRVKRRNEKSASKKASGGDADGDDEE
;
A
#
# COMPACT_ATOMS: atom_id res chain seq x y z
N SER A 1 -51.11 -51.36 -20.59
CA SER A 1 -50.22 -50.33 -21.15
C SER A 1 -49.39 -49.72 -20.02
N LYS A 2 -48.14 -50.15 -19.87
CA LYS A 2 -47.20 -49.60 -18.87
C LYS A 2 -46.45 -48.42 -19.52
N SER A 3 -46.67 -47.21 -19.01
CA SER A 3 -45.83 -46.06 -19.31
C SER A 3 -44.55 -46.16 -18.45
N PRO A 4 -43.33 -46.11 -19.00
CA PRO A 4 -42.13 -46.00 -18.20
C PRO A 4 -41.97 -44.55 -17.75
N CYS A 5 -42.03 -44.30 -16.44
CA CYS A 5 -41.60 -43.03 -15.87
C CYS A 5 -40.11 -42.83 -16.18
N LEU A 6 -39.83 -41.73 -16.86
CA LEU A 6 -38.51 -41.19 -17.16
C LEU A 6 -37.59 -41.31 -15.93
N THR A 7 -36.52 -42.10 -16.07
CA THR A 7 -35.39 -42.05 -15.14
C THR A 7 -34.84 -40.62 -15.22
N LYS A 8 -34.96 -39.89 -14.11
CA LYS A 8 -34.24 -38.64 -13.91
C LYS A 8 -32.76 -38.96 -14.09
N GLU A 9 -32.22 -38.56 -15.23
CA GLU A 9 -30.79 -38.40 -15.38
C GLU A 9 -30.37 -37.40 -14.31
N ASP A 10 -29.72 -37.90 -13.27
CA ASP A 10 -29.00 -37.08 -12.31
C ASP A 10 -27.91 -36.33 -13.11
N GLU A 11 -28.26 -35.15 -13.62
CA GLU A 11 -27.31 -34.17 -14.13
C GLU A 11 -26.35 -33.84 -12.99
N ALA A 12 -25.26 -34.58 -12.90
CA ALA A 12 -24.16 -34.29 -12.01
C ALA A 12 -23.60 -32.93 -12.41
N MET A 13 -24.07 -31.86 -11.74
CA MET A 13 -23.49 -30.53 -11.84
C MET A 13 -21.98 -30.66 -11.61
N VAL A 14 -21.21 -30.37 -12.66
CA VAL A 14 -19.75 -30.41 -12.62
C VAL A 14 -19.29 -29.43 -11.54
N HIS A 15 -18.76 -29.94 -10.43
CA HIS A 15 -18.18 -29.11 -9.38
C HIS A 15 -16.89 -28.47 -9.92
N VAL A 16 -17.00 -27.28 -10.50
CA VAL A 16 -15.85 -26.51 -10.95
C VAL A 16 -15.13 -25.94 -9.74
N CYS A 17 -14.10 -26.63 -9.26
CA CYS A 17 -13.19 -26.09 -8.26
C CYS A 17 -12.26 -25.05 -8.91
N TYR A 18 -12.48 -23.76 -8.63
CA TYR A 18 -11.53 -22.73 -9.01
C TYR A 18 -10.27 -22.85 -8.13
N TYR A 19 -9.17 -23.41 -8.67
CA TYR A 19 -7.89 -23.56 -7.98
C TYR A 19 -7.10 -22.25 -7.84
N ARG A 20 -7.73 -21.20 -7.31
CA ARG A 20 -7.06 -19.94 -6.98
C ARG A 20 -6.69 -19.92 -5.51
N ASN A 21 -5.39 -19.95 -5.23
CA ASN A 21 -4.87 -19.89 -3.86
C ASN A 21 -4.97 -18.48 -3.28
N TYR A 22 -5.44 -18.38 -2.04
CA TYR A 22 -5.49 -17.13 -1.27
C TYR A 22 -4.77 -17.31 0.06
N GLY A 23 -3.97 -16.32 0.46
CA GLY A 23 -3.21 -16.33 1.70
C GLY A 23 -3.59 -15.18 2.63
N LYS A 24 -3.48 -15.42 3.95
CA LYS A 24 -3.62 -14.35 4.94
C LYS A 24 -2.36 -13.49 4.95
N THR A 25 -2.55 -12.17 5.03
CA THR A 25 -1.43 -11.20 5.01
C THR A 25 -1.13 -10.61 6.38
N PHE A 26 -1.87 -11.00 7.43
CA PHE A 26 -1.70 -10.50 8.78
C PHE A 26 -2.13 -11.57 9.79
N LYS A 27 -1.64 -11.44 11.02
CA LYS A 27 -2.06 -12.25 12.16
C LYS A 27 -2.41 -11.30 13.31
N GLY A 28 -3.54 -11.52 13.97
CA GLY A 28 -3.94 -10.73 15.13
C GLY A 28 -3.07 -11.04 16.37
N PRO A 29 -3.06 -10.15 17.37
CA PRO A 29 -2.34 -10.36 18.62
C PRO A 29 -2.93 -11.53 19.41
N ARG A 30 -2.10 -12.24 20.17
CA ARG A 30 -2.55 -13.31 21.08
C ARG A 30 -3.38 -12.77 22.24
N ARG A 31 -2.95 -11.65 22.84
CA ARG A 31 -3.61 -10.98 23.96
C ARG A 31 -4.20 -9.64 23.49
N PRO A 32 -5.53 -9.54 23.33
CA PRO A 32 -6.16 -8.35 22.72
C PRO A 32 -6.09 -7.06 23.55
N PHE A 33 -6.06 -7.14 24.88
CA PHE A 33 -6.22 -5.98 25.78
C PHE A 33 -4.98 -5.73 26.67
N GLU A 34 -3.80 -5.80 26.08
CA GLU A 34 -2.54 -5.50 26.75
C GLU A 34 -2.19 -4.02 26.57
N LYS A 35 -2.16 -3.27 27.67
CA LYS A 35 -2.03 -1.81 27.65
C LYS A 35 -0.78 -1.33 26.90
N GLU A 36 0.39 -1.87 27.23
CA GLU A 36 1.67 -1.50 26.60
C GLU A 36 1.67 -1.70 25.08
N ARG A 37 1.06 -2.81 24.62
CA ARG A 37 0.91 -3.07 23.18
C ARG A 37 -0.07 -2.09 22.55
N LEU A 38 -1.20 -1.82 23.20
CA LEU A 38 -2.19 -0.88 22.66
C LEU A 38 -1.61 0.53 22.50
N ASP A 39 -0.84 0.99 23.49
CA ASP A 39 -0.21 2.31 23.51
C ASP A 39 0.91 2.43 22.46
N SER A 40 1.79 1.43 22.37
CA SER A 40 2.85 1.40 21.34
C SER A 40 2.30 1.31 19.91
N GLU A 41 1.26 0.49 19.68
CA GLU A 41 0.58 0.43 18.39
C GLU A 41 -0.09 1.77 18.04
N LEU A 42 -0.71 2.44 19.02
CA LEU A 42 -1.38 3.70 18.80
C LEU A 42 -0.38 4.82 18.44
N LYS A 43 0.77 4.85 19.10
CA LYS A 43 1.88 5.76 18.76
C LYS A 43 2.30 5.61 17.30
N LEU A 44 2.58 4.39 16.86
CA LEU A 44 2.98 4.10 15.47
C LEU A 44 1.87 4.43 14.46
N VAL A 45 0.61 4.16 14.81
CA VAL A 45 -0.54 4.48 13.94
C VAL A 45 -0.68 5.99 13.76
N GLY A 46 -0.51 6.77 14.82
CA GLY A 46 -0.54 8.22 14.80
C GLY A 46 0.62 8.80 13.99
N GLU A 47 1.83 8.38 14.29
CA GLU A 47 3.06 8.87 13.65
C GLU A 47 3.05 8.62 12.14
N TYR A 48 2.65 7.42 11.70
CA TYR A 48 2.69 7.04 10.28
C TYR A 48 1.35 7.24 9.55
N GLY A 49 0.34 7.81 10.22
CA GLY A 49 -1.00 8.07 9.66
C GLY A 49 -1.67 6.83 9.07
N LEU A 50 -1.63 5.72 9.80
CA LEU A 50 -2.26 4.46 9.40
C LEU A 50 -3.77 4.51 9.64
N ARG A 51 -4.58 3.85 8.78
CA ARG A 51 -6.04 3.84 8.94
C ARG A 51 -6.50 2.91 10.07
N ASN A 52 -5.81 1.80 10.27
CA ASN A 52 -6.19 0.79 11.25
C ASN A 52 -4.96 0.00 11.74
N LYS A 53 -5.12 -0.67 12.87
CA LYS A 53 -4.11 -1.58 13.44
C LYS A 53 -3.80 -2.78 12.51
N ARG A 54 -4.72 -3.12 11.61
CA ARG A 54 -4.49 -4.18 10.61
C ARG A 54 -3.35 -3.84 9.66
N GLU A 55 -3.18 -2.58 9.26
CA GLU A 55 -2.03 -2.16 8.43
C GLU A 55 -0.71 -2.39 9.17
N LEU A 56 -0.67 -2.13 10.47
CA LEU A 56 0.47 -2.40 11.33
C LEU A 56 0.73 -3.92 11.45
N TRP A 57 -0.32 -4.71 11.70
CA TRP A 57 -0.20 -6.17 11.80
C TRP A 57 0.24 -6.84 10.48
N ARG A 58 -0.07 -6.24 9.32
CA ARG A 58 0.45 -6.71 8.02
C ARG A 58 1.96 -6.53 7.91
N VAL A 59 2.47 -5.40 8.38
CA VAL A 59 3.91 -5.11 8.40
C VAL A 59 4.60 -6.04 9.39
N GLN A 60 4.08 -6.16 10.62
CA GLN A 60 4.59 -7.09 11.63
C GLN A 60 4.61 -8.53 11.11
N TYR A 61 3.54 -8.98 10.44
CA TYR A 61 3.48 -10.33 9.88
C TYR A 61 4.56 -10.55 8.80
N SER A 62 4.77 -9.56 7.93
CA SER A 62 5.81 -9.62 6.88
C SER A 62 7.21 -9.67 7.48
N LEU A 63 7.46 -8.83 8.49
CA LEU A 63 8.72 -8.77 9.21
C LEU A 63 8.98 -10.07 10.00
N SER A 64 7.96 -10.65 10.63
CA SER A 64 8.08 -11.96 11.29
C SER A 64 8.44 -13.07 10.31
N ARG A 65 7.87 -13.07 9.09
CA ARG A 65 8.25 -14.03 8.05
C ARG A 65 9.70 -13.88 7.60
N ILE A 66 10.16 -12.64 7.43
CA ILE A 66 11.54 -12.33 7.05
C ILE A 66 12.52 -12.76 8.15
N ARG A 67 12.23 -12.43 9.41
CA ARG A 67 13.07 -12.84 10.55
C ARG A 67 13.08 -14.35 10.75
N ASN A 68 11.96 -15.04 10.55
CA ASN A 68 11.95 -16.50 10.63
C ASN A 68 12.85 -17.13 9.56
N ALA A 69 12.75 -16.65 8.30
CA ALA A 69 13.66 -17.10 7.25
C ALA A 69 15.14 -16.82 7.61
N ALA A 70 15.45 -15.65 8.15
CA ALA A 70 16.80 -15.33 8.59
C ALA A 70 17.29 -16.25 9.73
N ARG A 71 16.45 -16.55 10.73
CA ARG A 71 16.79 -17.50 11.81
C ARG A 71 17.04 -18.90 11.27
N ASP A 72 16.17 -19.37 10.38
CA ASP A 72 16.30 -20.68 9.75
C ASP A 72 17.59 -20.77 8.93
N LEU A 73 18.08 -19.67 8.34
CA LEU A 73 19.32 -19.66 7.57
C LEU A 73 20.57 -19.57 8.47
N LEU A 74 20.48 -18.86 9.59
CA LEU A 74 21.59 -18.69 10.54
C LEU A 74 21.93 -19.98 11.31
N THR A 75 21.00 -20.94 11.39
CA THR A 75 21.26 -22.26 12.00
C THR A 75 22.09 -23.18 11.10
N LEU A 76 22.11 -22.94 9.78
CA LEU A 76 22.93 -23.72 8.85
C LEU A 76 24.37 -23.21 8.83
N ASP A 77 25.31 -24.07 8.46
CA ASP A 77 26.70 -23.67 8.24
C ASP A 77 26.84 -22.66 7.07
N GLU A 78 27.84 -21.79 7.15
CA GLU A 78 28.11 -20.73 6.18
C GLU A 78 28.35 -21.24 4.76
N LYS A 79 28.94 -22.43 4.64
CA LYS A 79 29.27 -23.05 3.34
C LYS A 79 28.09 -23.83 2.74
N ASN A 80 26.96 -23.93 3.45
CA ASN A 80 25.82 -24.68 2.95
C ASN A 80 25.21 -23.96 1.73
N PRO A 81 24.96 -24.66 0.60
CA PRO A 81 24.45 -24.04 -0.62
C PRO A 81 23.11 -23.32 -0.41
N LYS A 82 22.25 -23.84 0.49
CA LYS A 82 20.96 -23.22 0.82
C LYS A 82 21.16 -21.87 1.50
N ARG A 83 22.10 -21.78 2.45
CA ARG A 83 22.40 -20.54 3.19
C ARG A 83 22.95 -19.47 2.24
N ILE A 84 23.85 -19.86 1.35
CA ILE A 84 24.46 -18.95 0.37
C ILE A 84 23.36 -18.40 -0.56
N PHE A 85 22.57 -19.28 -1.19
CA PHE A 85 21.58 -18.86 -2.18
C PHE A 85 20.40 -18.09 -1.58
N GLU A 86 19.72 -18.67 -0.58
CA GLU A 86 18.55 -18.03 0.04
C GLU A 86 18.94 -16.80 0.87
N GLY A 87 20.10 -16.85 1.54
CA GLY A 87 20.63 -15.73 2.32
C GLY A 87 20.97 -14.53 1.45
N GLU A 88 21.69 -14.73 0.34
CA GLU A 88 21.98 -13.65 -0.60
C GLU A 88 20.69 -13.09 -1.23
N ALA A 89 19.73 -13.95 -1.59
CA ALA A 89 18.44 -13.52 -2.12
C ALA A 89 17.66 -12.67 -1.10
N LEU A 90 17.71 -13.02 0.18
CA LEU A 90 17.08 -12.26 1.26
C LEU A 90 17.73 -10.88 1.42
N LEU A 91 19.07 -10.82 1.49
CA LEU A 91 19.83 -9.57 1.60
C LEU A 91 19.59 -8.66 0.39
N ARG A 92 19.66 -9.20 -0.82
CA ARG A 92 19.37 -8.46 -2.06
C ARG A 92 17.97 -7.85 -2.05
N LYS A 93 16.98 -8.56 -1.51
CA LYS A 93 15.62 -8.04 -1.35
C LYS A 93 15.56 -6.91 -0.33
N MET A 94 16.25 -7.02 0.81
CA MET A 94 16.27 -5.97 1.84
C MET A 94 16.93 -4.69 1.32
N ASN A 95 18.07 -4.81 0.63
CA ASN A 95 18.79 -3.69 0.03
C ASN A 95 17.96 -3.01 -1.05
N ARG A 96 17.29 -3.78 -1.92
CA ARG A 96 16.42 -3.23 -2.96
C ARG A 96 15.31 -2.33 -2.41
N TYR A 97 14.77 -2.67 -1.23
CA TYR A 97 13.76 -1.86 -0.56
C TYR A 97 14.35 -0.76 0.31
N GLY A 98 15.66 -0.72 0.52
CA GLY A 98 16.34 0.25 1.39
C GLY A 98 16.02 0.04 2.87
N LEU A 99 15.91 -1.22 3.29
CA LEU A 99 15.69 -1.57 4.71
C LEU A 99 17.01 -1.75 5.47
N LEU A 100 18.08 -2.05 4.75
CA LEU A 100 19.45 -2.14 5.25
C LEU A 100 20.31 -1.13 4.50
N ASP A 101 21.31 -0.61 5.19
CA ASP A 101 22.36 0.20 4.61
C ASP A 101 23.42 -0.67 3.91
N GLU A 102 24.19 -0.10 2.99
CA GLU A 102 25.23 -0.84 2.23
C GLU A 102 26.31 -1.43 3.15
N SER A 103 26.54 -0.81 4.30
CA SER A 103 27.46 -1.29 5.34
C SER A 103 26.93 -2.52 6.11
N GLN A 104 25.62 -2.74 6.11
CA GLN A 104 24.91 -3.73 6.95
C GLN A 104 24.50 -4.98 6.17
N ASN A 105 25.38 -5.50 5.32
CA ASN A 105 25.12 -6.65 4.44
C ASN A 105 25.35 -8.02 5.11
N LYS A 106 24.85 -8.20 6.34
CA LYS A 106 24.89 -9.49 7.06
C LYS A 106 23.50 -9.93 7.49
N LEU A 107 23.28 -11.24 7.58
CA LEU A 107 22.00 -11.83 7.99
C LEU A 107 21.60 -11.43 9.42
N ASP A 108 22.57 -11.15 10.29
CA ASP A 108 22.31 -10.73 11.67
C ASP A 108 21.55 -9.39 11.74
N TYR A 109 21.86 -8.46 10.85
CA TYR A 109 21.17 -7.16 10.80
C TYR A 109 19.69 -7.29 10.38
N VAL A 110 19.33 -8.36 9.65
CA VAL A 110 17.93 -8.64 9.31
C VAL A 110 17.09 -8.94 10.56
N LEU A 111 17.70 -9.52 11.60
CA LEU A 111 17.01 -9.79 12.87
C LEU A 111 16.71 -8.49 13.64
N ALA A 112 17.60 -7.50 13.53
CA ALA A 112 17.49 -6.21 14.19
C ALA A 112 16.46 -5.24 13.54
N LEU A 113 15.97 -5.55 12.32
CA LEU A 113 15.01 -4.70 11.60
C LEU A 113 13.77 -4.40 12.44
N THR A 114 13.37 -3.14 12.58
CA THR A 114 12.17 -2.74 13.33
C THR A 114 10.96 -2.58 12.39
N VAL A 115 9.78 -2.39 12.98
CA VAL A 115 8.54 -2.11 12.22
C VAL A 115 8.61 -0.74 11.53
N GLU A 116 9.29 0.21 12.16
CA GLU A 116 9.50 1.56 11.67
C GLU A 116 10.23 1.56 10.33
N ASN A 117 11.31 0.77 10.19
CA ASN A 117 12.05 0.62 8.94
C ASN A 117 11.12 0.32 7.75
N PHE A 118 10.10 -0.53 7.94
CA PHE A 118 9.12 -0.83 6.90
C PHE A 118 8.10 0.28 6.67
N LEU A 119 7.68 0.97 7.74
CA LEU A 119 6.73 2.08 7.64
C LEU A 119 7.35 3.29 6.95
N GLU A 120 8.64 3.54 7.16
CA GLU A 120 9.40 4.59 6.48
C GLU A 120 9.53 4.36 4.96
N ARG A 121 9.53 3.10 4.51
CA ARG A 121 9.61 2.75 3.08
C ARG A 121 8.27 2.78 2.34
N ARG A 122 7.18 3.18 3.01
CA ARG A 122 5.87 3.30 2.38
C ARG A 122 5.80 4.55 1.52
N LEU A 123 5.05 4.47 0.42
CA LEU A 123 4.84 5.62 -0.46
C LEU A 123 4.28 6.83 0.29
N GLN A 124 3.38 6.59 1.25
CA GLN A 124 2.79 7.64 2.09
C GLN A 124 3.84 8.45 2.86
N THR A 125 4.81 7.79 3.49
CA THR A 125 5.84 8.44 4.31
C THR A 125 6.91 9.06 3.45
N ILE A 126 7.28 8.42 2.35
CA ILE A 126 8.26 8.98 1.40
C ILE A 126 7.74 10.25 0.76
N VAL A 127 6.46 10.31 0.36
CA VAL A 127 5.84 11.52 -0.19
C VAL A 127 5.85 12.67 0.82
N PHE A 128 5.60 12.37 2.10
CA PHE A 128 5.69 13.36 3.18
C PHE A 128 7.13 13.83 3.40
N LYS A 129 8.09 12.91 3.53
CA LYS A 129 9.52 13.22 3.70
C LYS A 129 10.11 13.98 2.51
N SER A 130 9.57 13.78 1.30
CA SER A 130 9.97 14.51 0.09
C SER A 130 9.36 15.92 -0.02
N GLY A 131 8.55 16.36 0.95
CA GLY A 131 7.97 17.70 0.98
C GLY A 131 6.80 17.95 0.03
N MET A 132 6.30 16.92 -0.68
CA MET A 132 5.17 17.07 -1.62
C MET A 132 3.83 17.34 -0.92
N ALA A 133 3.74 17.03 0.37
CA ALA A 133 2.53 17.17 1.15
C ALA A 133 2.83 17.78 2.52
N LYS A 134 1.91 18.60 3.02
CA LYS A 134 2.00 19.27 4.33
C LYS A 134 1.96 18.32 5.53
N SER A 135 1.36 17.14 5.38
CA SER A 135 1.14 16.17 6.46
C SER A 135 1.11 14.75 5.90
N ILE A 136 1.33 13.77 6.76
CA ILE A 136 1.23 12.35 6.43
C ILE A 136 -0.20 11.98 6.01
N HIS A 137 -1.23 12.58 6.63
CA HIS A 137 -2.62 12.39 6.22
C HIS A 137 -2.91 13.02 4.86
N HIS A 138 -2.32 14.18 4.58
CA HIS A 138 -2.43 14.83 3.27
C HIS A 138 -1.78 13.96 2.17
N SER A 139 -0.61 13.39 2.43
CA SER A 139 0.06 12.45 1.51
C SER A 139 -0.86 11.29 1.13
N ARG A 140 -1.55 10.71 2.11
CA ARG A 140 -2.49 9.61 1.88
C ARG A 140 -3.64 10.00 0.95
N VAL A 141 -4.19 11.19 1.14
CA VAL A 141 -5.28 11.73 0.30
C VAL A 141 -4.79 11.94 -1.13
N LEU A 142 -3.61 12.56 -1.32
CA LEU A 142 -3.03 12.78 -2.65
C LEU A 142 -2.81 11.48 -3.42
N ILE A 143 -2.29 10.45 -2.76
CA ILE A 143 -2.09 9.12 -3.36
C ILE A 143 -3.45 8.53 -3.77
N ARG A 144 -4.43 8.53 -2.87
CA ARG A 144 -5.76 7.95 -3.13
C ARG A 144 -6.51 8.67 -4.25
N GLN A 145 -6.34 9.99 -4.34
CA GLN A 145 -6.91 10.84 -5.39
C GLN A 145 -6.15 10.77 -6.72
N ARG A 146 -5.12 9.90 -6.82
CA ARG A 146 -4.37 9.63 -8.06
C ARG A 146 -3.52 10.82 -8.51
N HIS A 147 -2.97 11.59 -7.58
CA HIS A 147 -2.09 12.71 -7.91
C HIS A 147 -0.61 12.33 -8.01
N ILE A 148 -0.22 11.14 -7.52
CA ILE A 148 1.18 10.72 -7.41
C ILE A 148 1.48 9.59 -8.37
N ARG A 149 2.65 9.69 -9.02
CA ARG A 149 3.24 8.61 -9.84
C ARG A 149 4.57 8.17 -9.25
N VAL A 150 4.94 6.93 -9.54
CA VAL A 150 6.27 6.37 -9.28
C VAL A 150 6.84 5.94 -10.63
N GLY A 151 7.85 6.66 -11.09
CA GLY A 151 8.33 6.58 -12.47
C GLY A 151 7.24 6.99 -13.46
N LYS A 152 6.87 6.08 -14.35
CA LYS A 152 5.82 6.31 -15.36
C LYS A 152 4.42 5.94 -14.86
N GLN A 153 4.33 5.08 -13.83
CA GLN A 153 3.08 4.49 -13.40
C GLN A 153 2.40 5.32 -12.30
N LEU A 154 1.10 5.53 -12.45
CA LEU A 154 0.26 6.10 -11.40
C LEU A 154 0.03 5.08 -10.29
N VAL A 155 0.28 5.47 -9.04
CA VAL A 155 0.10 4.60 -7.87
C VAL A 155 -0.94 5.20 -6.92
N ASN A 156 -2.00 4.45 -6.66
CA ASN A 156 -3.13 4.88 -5.81
C ASN A 156 -3.23 4.14 -4.46
N ILE A 157 -2.19 3.39 -4.09
CA ILE A 157 -2.12 2.59 -2.88
C ILE A 157 -1.04 3.18 -1.94
N PRO A 158 -1.42 3.76 -0.79
CA PRO A 158 -0.47 4.34 0.18
C PRO A 158 0.47 3.32 0.83
N SER A 159 0.08 2.04 0.85
CA SER A 159 0.89 0.93 1.38
C SER A 159 1.92 0.39 0.38
N PHE A 160 2.08 1.03 -0.78
CA PHE A 160 3.09 0.64 -1.75
C PHE A 160 4.49 0.80 -1.13
N MET A 161 5.32 -0.24 -1.21
CA MET A 161 6.68 -0.22 -0.68
C MET A 161 7.63 0.23 -1.78
N VAL A 162 8.24 1.39 -1.59
CA VAL A 162 9.06 2.04 -2.61
C VAL A 162 10.49 1.48 -2.56
N ARG A 163 10.97 1.06 -3.73
CA ARG A 163 12.37 0.64 -3.94
C ARG A 163 13.30 1.85 -3.97
N LEU A 164 14.58 1.68 -3.59
CA LEU A 164 15.56 2.76 -3.64
C LEU A 164 15.66 3.40 -5.04
N ASP A 165 15.73 2.57 -6.09
CA ASP A 165 15.82 3.05 -7.48
C ASP A 165 14.62 3.90 -7.90
N SER A 166 13.43 3.52 -7.43
CA SER A 166 12.17 4.19 -7.78
C SER A 166 11.92 5.44 -6.95
N GLN A 167 12.62 5.62 -5.82
CA GLN A 167 12.40 6.74 -4.91
C GLN A 167 12.72 8.09 -5.54
N LYS A 168 13.76 8.16 -6.38
CA LYS A 168 14.14 9.39 -7.11
C LYS A 168 13.11 9.82 -8.16
N HIS A 169 12.21 8.92 -8.55
CA HIS A 169 11.27 9.12 -9.64
C HIS A 169 9.83 9.29 -9.13
N ILE A 170 9.66 9.78 -7.90
CA ILE A 170 8.34 10.05 -7.33
C ILE A 170 8.02 11.52 -7.59
N ASP A 171 6.95 11.76 -8.34
CA ASP A 171 6.49 13.10 -8.68
C ASP A 171 4.96 13.15 -8.75
N PHE A 172 4.42 14.35 -8.93
CA PHE A 172 3.05 14.50 -9.37
C PHE A 172 2.83 13.85 -10.74
N ALA A 173 1.67 13.24 -10.93
CA ALA A 173 1.27 12.71 -12.21
C ALA A 173 1.04 13.85 -13.21
N LEU A 174 1.50 13.70 -14.45
CA LEU A 174 1.31 14.72 -15.50
C LEU A 174 -0.18 15.01 -15.79
N THR A 175 -1.03 14.01 -15.56
CA THR A 175 -2.49 14.15 -15.70
C THR A 175 -3.15 14.83 -14.51
N SER A 176 -2.44 14.97 -13.39
CA SER A 176 -2.94 15.61 -12.18
C SER A 176 -3.00 17.13 -12.37
N PRO A 177 -4.00 17.82 -11.79
CA PRO A 177 -4.01 19.28 -11.74
C PRO A 177 -2.73 19.90 -11.16
N PHE A 178 -2.05 19.18 -10.24
CA PHE A 178 -0.79 19.63 -9.63
C PHE A 178 0.45 19.35 -10.48
N GLY A 179 0.34 18.51 -11.51
CA GLY A 179 1.44 18.14 -12.41
C GLY A 179 1.34 18.78 -13.81
N GLY A 180 0.56 19.85 -13.95
CA GLY A 180 0.31 20.53 -15.24
C GLY A 180 -0.95 20.05 -15.97
N GLY A 181 -1.73 19.15 -15.38
CA GLY A 181 -3.01 18.69 -15.90
C GLY A 181 -4.12 19.73 -15.77
N ARG A 182 -5.23 19.51 -16.50
CA ARG A 182 -6.40 20.39 -16.45
C ARG A 182 -7.01 20.44 -15.04
N PRO A 183 -7.51 21.60 -14.59
CA PRO A 183 -8.24 21.71 -13.32
C PRO A 183 -9.40 20.69 -13.22
N GLY A 184 -9.59 20.16 -12.01
CA GLY A 184 -10.62 19.15 -11.73
C GLY A 184 -12.05 19.66 -12.00
N ARG A 185 -13.00 18.72 -12.15
CA ARG A 185 -14.39 19.02 -12.54
C ARG A 185 -15.05 20.11 -11.68
N VAL A 186 -14.95 20.00 -10.36
CA VAL A 186 -15.58 20.93 -9.42
C VAL A 186 -14.91 22.31 -9.49
N LYS A 187 -13.57 22.35 -9.51
CA LYS A 187 -12.83 23.62 -9.64
C LYS A 187 -13.21 24.34 -10.93
N ARG A 188 -13.25 23.62 -12.06
CA ARG A 188 -13.68 24.17 -13.35
C ARG A 188 -15.14 24.63 -13.34
N ARG A 189 -16.05 23.90 -12.69
CA ARG A 189 -17.46 24.32 -12.55
C ARG A 189 -17.55 25.62 -11.75
N ASN A 190 -16.80 25.71 -10.64
CA ASN A 190 -16.81 26.87 -9.76
C ASN A 190 -16.17 28.10 -10.43
N GLU A 191 -15.07 27.92 -11.18
CA GLU A 191 -14.45 28.97 -11.99
C GLU A 191 -15.45 29.49 -13.05
N LYS A 192 -16.17 28.58 -13.73
CA LYS A 192 -17.21 28.96 -14.69
C LYS A 192 -18.35 29.74 -14.05
N SER A 193 -18.89 29.27 -12.92
CA SER A 193 -19.95 30.00 -12.21
C SER A 193 -19.47 31.36 -11.69
N ALA A 194 -18.22 31.45 -11.21
CA ALA A 194 -17.62 32.71 -10.78
C ALA A 194 -17.46 33.68 -11.96
N SER A 195 -16.98 33.20 -13.11
CA SER A 195 -16.89 34.03 -14.32
C SER A 195 -18.25 34.53 -14.81
N LYS A 196 -19.30 33.69 -14.75
CA LYS A 196 -20.66 34.07 -15.14
C LYS A 196 -21.27 35.11 -14.19
N LYS A 197 -20.98 35.00 -12.89
CA LYS A 197 -21.39 35.98 -11.88
C LYS A 197 -20.62 37.30 -12.03
N ALA A 198 -19.33 37.24 -12.36
CA ALA A 198 -18.51 38.43 -12.60
C ALA A 198 -18.85 39.15 -13.92
N SER A 199 -19.36 38.44 -14.93
CA SER A 199 -19.80 39.02 -16.20
C SER A 199 -21.22 39.60 -16.17
N GLY A 200 -21.81 39.82 -14.99
CA GLY A 200 -23.09 40.52 -14.84
C GLY A 200 -24.29 39.82 -15.48
N GLY A 201 -24.32 38.48 -15.48
CA GLY A 201 -25.47 37.72 -15.99
C GLY A 201 -26.65 37.68 -15.02
N ASP A 202 -27.12 38.83 -14.55
CA ASP A 202 -28.51 39.02 -14.12
C ASP A 202 -29.28 39.42 -15.39
N ALA A 203 -29.72 38.42 -16.15
CA ALA A 203 -30.91 38.60 -16.99
C ALA A 203 -32.09 38.37 -16.05
N ASP A 204 -32.43 39.45 -15.35
CA ASP A 204 -33.80 39.66 -14.89
C ASP A 204 -34.69 39.59 -16.13
N GLY A 205 -35.72 38.78 -16.04
CA GLY A 205 -36.71 38.54 -17.07
C GLY A 205 -37.98 38.15 -16.35
N ASP A 206 -38.47 39.08 -15.52
CA ASP A 206 -39.90 39.33 -15.42
C ASP A 206 -40.43 39.57 -16.84
N ASP A 207 -41.27 38.65 -17.31
CA ASP A 207 -42.34 38.83 -18.30
C ASP A 207 -43.45 37.90 -17.76
N GLU A 208 -44.33 38.41 -16.89
CA GLU A 208 -45.65 38.99 -17.19
C GLU A 208 -46.68 37.96 -17.72
N GLU A 209 -47.81 37.92 -16.98
CA GLU A 209 -49.14 37.29 -17.24
C GLU A 209 -49.32 35.76 -17.29
#